data_AF-A0AA35TW32-F1
#
_entry.id   AF-A0AA35TW32-F1
#
_cell.length_a   1.000
_cell.length_b   1.000
_cell.length_c   1.000
_cell.angle_alpha   90.00
_cell.angle_beta   90.00
_cell.angle_gamma   90.00
#
_symmetry.space_group_name_H-M   'P 1'
#
loop_
_entity.id
_entity.type
_entity.pdbx_description
1 polymer ?
#
loop_
_entity_poly.entity_id
_entity_poly.type
_entity_poly.pdbx_seq_one_letter_code
_entity_poly.pdbx_strand_id
1 'polypeptide(L)' 'MTLMFQKEVAQRITATGGRDYGGLSVRAQWLCTCERLFDVGPRAFVPPPAVTPRWCVWCRGPRRSRRRTPTRSTP' A
#
# COMPACT_ATOMS: atom_id res chain seq x y z
N MET A 1 5.62 -8.93 -3.49
CA MET A 1 4.37 -9.24 -4.24
C MET A 1 3.95 -7.98 -4.98
N THR A 2 3.66 -8.06 -6.28
CA THR A 2 3.07 -6.94 -7.04
C THR A 2 1.58 -7.22 -7.23
N LEU A 3 0.72 -6.30 -6.81
CA LEU A 3 -0.73 -6.43 -6.89
C LEU A 3 -1.31 -5.24 -7.65
N MET A 4 -2.34 -5.47 -8.45
CA MET A 4 -3.10 -4.40 -9.10
C MET A 4 -4.40 -4.14 -8.36
N PHE A 5 -4.66 -2.88 -8.03
CA PHE A 5 -5.89 -2.43 -7.41
C PHE A 5 -6.51 -1.29 -8.22
N GLN A 6 -7.79 -1.01 -7.96
CA GLN A 6 -8.38 0.26 -8.37
C GLN A 6 -7.66 1.43 -7.71
N LYS A 7 -7.69 2.60 -8.36
CA LYS A 7 -7.00 3.80 -7.92
C LYS A 7 -7.31 4.19 -6.48
N GLU A 8 -8.57 4.23 -6.07
CA GLU A 8 -8.93 4.62 -4.70
C GLU A 8 -8.41 3.64 -3.65
N VAL A 9 -8.40 2.34 -3.97
CA VAL A 9 -7.92 1.29 -3.08
C VAL A 9 -6.40 1.35 -2.93
N ALA A 10 -5.69 1.56 -4.03
CA ALA A 10 -4.24 1.72 -4.00
C ALA A 10 -3.80 2.98 -3.25
N GLN A 11 -4.54 4.08 -3.38
CA GLN A 11 -4.35 5.30 -2.59
C GLN A 11 -4.50 5.01 -1.10
N ARG A 12 -5.55 4.30 -0.70
CA ARG A 12 -5.76 3.93 0.71
C ARG A 12 -4.66 3.03 1.25
N ILE A 13 -4.21 2.03 0.49
CA ILE A 13 -3.13 1.11 0.93
C ILE A 13 -1.82 1.87 1.17
N THR A 14 -1.50 2.84 0.32
CA THR A 14 -0.25 3.61 0.37
C THR A 14 -0.34 4.89 1.21
N ALA A 15 -1.53 5.26 1.70
CA ALA A 15 -1.73 6.46 2.52
C ALA A 15 -0.93 6.38 3.82
N THR A 16 -0.15 7.41 4.15
CA THR A 16 0.61 7.51 5.41
C THR A 16 -0.06 8.42 6.45
N GLY A 17 -1.23 8.98 6.12
CA GLY A 17 -2.01 9.89 6.95
C GLY A 17 -3.16 10.54 6.15
N GLY A 18 -4.02 11.30 6.82
CA GLY A 18 -5.15 12.00 6.18
C GLY A 18 -6.43 11.16 6.05
N ARG A 19 -7.36 11.62 5.19
CA ARG A 19 -8.72 11.05 5.06
C ARG A 19 -8.76 9.62 4.52
N ASP A 20 -7.78 9.24 3.70
CA ASP A 20 -7.67 7.91 3.11
C ASP A 20 -6.88 6.93 3.99
N TYR A 21 -6.34 7.40 5.13
CA TYR A 21 -5.65 6.57 6.10
C TYR A 21 -6.65 5.87 7.03
N GLY A 22 -6.62 4.55 7.04
CA GLY A 22 -7.51 3.75 7.88
C GLY A 22 -7.02 2.35 8.13
N GLY A 23 -7.91 1.46 8.59
CA GLY A 23 -7.56 0.09 8.96
C GLY A 23 -6.89 -0.72 7.84
N LEU A 24 -7.26 -0.47 6.58
CA LEU A 24 -6.64 -1.12 5.42
C LEU A 24 -5.18 -0.68 5.24
N SER A 25 -4.92 0.63 5.32
CA SER A 25 -3.59 1.24 5.23
C SER A 25 -2.67 0.68 6.32
N VAL A 26 -3.17 0.65 7.57
CA VAL A 26 -2.43 0.15 8.73
C VAL A 26 -2.07 -1.32 8.56
N ARG A 27 -3.03 -2.19 8.23
CA ARG A 27 -2.77 -3.64 8.08
C ARG A 27 -1.79 -3.92 6.95
N ALA A 28 -1.97 -3.25 5.80
CA ALA A 28 -1.09 -3.43 4.65
C ALA A 28 0.35 -2.99 4.99
N GLN A 29 0.52 -1.80 5.55
CA GLN A 29 1.84 -1.25 5.92
C GLN A 29 2.49 -1.96 7.11
N TRP A 30 1.69 -2.58 7.98
CA TRP A 30 2.19 -3.39 9.10
C TRP A 30 2.77 -4.72 8.62
N LEU A 31 2.10 -5.39 7.69
CA LEU A 31 2.55 -6.66 7.13
C LEU A 31 3.69 -6.51 6.14
N CYS A 32 3.71 -5.44 5.35
CA CYS A 32 4.64 -5.27 4.23
C CYS A 32 4.88 -3.79 3.92
N THR A 33 5.97 -3.50 3.21
CA THR A 33 6.21 -2.13 2.73
C THR A 33 5.49 -1.94 1.40
N CYS A 34 4.44 -1.13 1.38
CA CYS A 34 3.61 -0.87 0.20
C CYS A 34 4.09 0.38 -0.55
N GLU A 35 4.36 0.25 -1.84
CA GLU A 35 4.80 1.33 -2.73
C GLU A 35 3.99 1.34 -4.02
N ARG A 36 3.67 2.53 -4.55
CA ARG A 36 2.99 2.68 -5.84
C ARG A 36 4.02 2.66 -6.96
N LEU A 37 3.85 1.74 -7.92
CA LEU A 37 4.77 1.61 -9.05
C LEU A 37 4.34 2.42 -10.27
N PHE A 38 3.19 2.08 -10.87
CA PHE A 38 2.73 2.72 -12.11
C PHE A 38 1.21 2.66 -12.27
N ASP A 39 0.71 3.60 -13.06
CA ASP A 39 -0.68 3.73 -13.51
C ASP A 39 -0.89 2.93 -14.80
N VAL A 40 -1.88 2.04 -14.82
CA VAL A 40 -2.24 1.24 -16.01
C VAL A 40 -3.53 1.79 -16.61
N GLY A 41 -3.42 2.24 -17.87
CA GLY A 41 -4.55 2.74 -18.64
C GLY A 41 -5.53 1.62 -19.07
N PRO A 42 -6.79 1.96 -19.37
CA PRO A 42 -7.84 0.99 -19.71
C PRO A 42 -7.53 0.18 -20.98
N ARG A 43 -6.67 0.71 -21.87
CA ARG A 43 -6.21 0.03 -23.10
C ARG A 43 -5.40 -1.24 -22.84
N ALA A 44 -4.88 -1.44 -21.62
CA ALA A 44 -4.13 -2.62 -21.25
C ALA A 44 -5.01 -3.83 -20.89
N PHE A 45 -6.34 -3.68 -20.89
CA PHE A 45 -7.30 -4.71 -20.48
C PHE A 45 -8.27 -5.03 -21.63
N VAL A 46 -8.63 -6.33 -21.78
CA VAL A 46 -9.61 -6.81 -22.76
C VAL A 46 -10.58 -7.78 -22.05
N PRO A 47 -11.90 -7.54 -22.10
CA PRO A 47 -12.58 -6.34 -22.59
C PRO A 47 -12.31 -5.11 -21.70
N PRO A 48 -12.46 -3.89 -22.24
CA PRO A 48 -12.12 -2.67 -21.50
C PRO A 48 -13.01 -2.50 -20.27
N PRO A 49 -12.43 -2.23 -19.08
CA PRO A 49 -13.19 -2.03 -17.86
C PRO A 49 -13.92 -0.67 -17.89
N ALA A 50 -15.13 -0.63 -17.33
CA ALA A 50 -15.91 0.60 -17.20
C ALA A 50 -15.37 1.59 -16.14
N VAL A 51 -14.39 1.17 -15.33
CA VAL A 51 -13.89 1.90 -14.16
C VAL A 51 -12.42 2.30 -14.32
N THR A 52 -12.08 3.42 -13.70
CA THR A 52 -10.82 4.20 -13.62
C THR A 52 -9.51 3.39 -13.78
N PRO A 53 -8.43 4.02 -14.31
CA PRO A 53 -7.09 3.40 -14.37
C PRO A 53 -6.69 2.71 -13.06
N ARG A 54 -6.11 1.51 -13.19
CA ARG A 54 -5.68 0.68 -12.06
C ARG A 54 -4.23 0.99 -11.71
N TRP A 55 -3.89 0.88 -10.43
CA TRP A 55 -2.56 1.12 -9.90
C TRP A 55 -1.91 -0.18 -9.48
N CYS A 56 -0.65 -0.36 -9.86
CA CYS A 56 0.20 -1.40 -9.31
C CYS A 56 0.74 -0.95 -7.95
N VAL A 57 0.42 -1.70 -6.91
CA VAL A 57 1.04 -1.59 -5.58
C VAL A 57 1.99 -2.74 -5.41
N TRP A 58 3.22 -2.43 -5.04
CA TRP A 58 4.20 -3.43 -4.67
C TRP A 58 4.36 -3.50 -3.17
N CYS A 59 4.16 -4.71 -2.64
CA CYS A 59 4.38 -5.06 -1.26
C CYS A 59 5.71 -5.80 -1.14
N ARG A 60 6.76 -5.09 -0.69
CA ARG A 60 8.04 -5.71 -0.28
C ARG A 60 7.82 -6.43 1.05
N GLY A 61 8.48 -7.58 1.23
CA GLY A 61 8.29 -8.51 2.36
C GLY A 61 8.34 -7.89 3.76
N PRO A 62 8.07 -8.68 4.81
CA PRO A 62 7.74 -8.17 6.13
C PRO A 62 8.78 -7.17 6.62
N ARG A 63 8.28 -6.03 7.12
CA ARG A 63 9.08 -4.95 7.69
C ARG A 63 9.65 -5.42 9.02
N ARG A 64 10.66 -6.30 8.94
CA ARG A 64 11.31 -7.00 10.05
C ARG A 64 12.28 -6.05 10.75
N SER A 65 11.78 -4.96 11.34
CA SER A 65 12.58 -4.08 12.19
C SER A 65 11.72 -3.18 13.10
N ARG A 66 11.11 -3.78 14.12
CA ARG A 66 10.82 -3.03 15.36
C ARG A 66 10.83 -3.92 16.61
N ARG A 67 11.97 -4.56 16.86
CA ARG A 67 12.46 -4.67 18.25
C ARG A 67 13.13 -3.33 18.57
N ARG A 68 12.34 -2.30 18.87
CA ARG A 68 12.84 -1.21 19.72
C ARG A 68 12.41 -1.60 21.13
N THR A 69 13.25 -2.34 21.84
CA THR A 69 13.21 -2.34 23.30
C THR A 69 13.34 -0.88 23.71
N PRO A 70 12.42 -0.31 24.51
CA PRO A 70 12.73 0.92 25.21
C PRO A 70 13.79 0.53 26.24
N THR A 71 15.06 0.81 25.95
CA THR A 71 16.08 0.85 27.00
C THR A 71 15.65 1.95 27.96
N ARG A 72 15.02 1.53 29.05
CA ARG A 72 14.80 2.33 30.24
C ARG A 72 16.17 2.63 30.83
N SER A 73 16.76 3.75 30.41
CA SER A 73 17.89 4.37 31.09
C SER A 73 17.34 5.46 32.01
N THR A 74 17.03 5.08 33.24
CA THR A 74 16.93 6.02 34.38
C THR A 74 18.34 6.23 34.94
N PRO A 75 18.81 7.47 35.14
CA PRO A 75 19.62 7.77 36.31
C PRO A 75 18.76 7.82 37.57
#